data_AF-A0A354GMF2-F1
#
_entry.id   AF-A0A354GMF2-F1
#
_cell.length_a   1.000
_cell.length_b   1.000
_cell.length_c   1.000
_cell.angle_alpha   90.00
_cell.angle_beta   90.00
_cell.angle_gamma   90.00
#
_symmetry.space_group_name_H-M   'P 1'
#
loop_
_entity.id
_entity.type
_entity.pdbx_description
1 polymer ?
#
loop_
_entity_poly.entity_id
_entity_poly.type
_entity_poly.pdbx_seq_one_letter_code
_entity_poly.pdbx_strand_id
1 'polypeptide(L)' 'MTQMESARKGVVTDEMRYVAEREDLDAELIRDEVARGRMVIPANKVHLTKRLEPMGIGIASKCKINANIG' A
#
# COMPACT_ATOMS: atom_id res chain seq x y z
N MET A 1 -10.89 9.61 2.36
CA MET A 1 -10.56 8.54 1.42
C MET A 1 -9.19 7.99 1.73
N THR A 2 -9.19 6.89 2.47
CA THR A 2 -8.01 6.08 2.80
C THR A 2 -7.87 4.94 1.79
N GLN A 3 -6.70 4.29 1.78
CA GLN A 3 -6.47 3.12 0.92
C GLN A 3 -7.42 1.95 1.26
N MET A 4 -7.74 1.76 2.54
CA MET A 4 -8.70 0.74 2.99
C MET A 4 -10.13 1.04 2.51
N GLU A 5 -10.58 2.30 2.55
CA GLU A 5 -11.89 2.69 2.04
C GLU A 5 -12.01 2.44 0.53
N SER A 6 -10.97 2.78 -0.24
CA SER A 6 -10.93 2.50 -1.69
C SER A 6 -10.93 1.01 -1.98
N ALA A 7 -10.11 0.23 -1.26
CA ALA A 7 -10.01 -1.21 -1.41
C ALA A 7 -11.36 -1.92 -1.18
N ARG A 8 -12.07 -1.55 -0.11
CA ARG A 8 -13.41 -2.10 0.21
C ARG A 8 -14.48 -1.73 -0.80
N LYS A 9 -14.28 -0.67 -1.59
CA LYS A 9 -15.13 -0.31 -2.73
C LYS A 9 -14.75 -1.02 -4.03
N GLY A 10 -13.78 -1.95 -3.98
CA GLY A 10 -13.28 -2.65 -5.16
C GLY A 10 -12.32 -1.83 -6.03
N VAL A 11 -11.90 -0.65 -5.57
CA VAL A 11 -11.06 0.26 -6.36
C VAL A 11 -9.59 -0.07 -6.13
N VAL A 12 -8.89 -0.41 -7.21
CA VAL A 12 -7.42 -0.48 -7.24
C VAL A 12 -6.87 0.92 -7.50
N THR A 13 -6.22 1.50 -6.50
CA THR A 13 -5.61 2.84 -6.56
C THR A 13 -4.23 2.81 -7.23
N ASP A 14 -3.72 3.97 -7.62
CA ASP A 14 -2.37 4.08 -8.18
C ASP A 14 -1.29 3.65 -7.17
N GLU A 15 -1.51 3.90 -5.87
CA GLU A 15 -0.59 3.42 -4.84
C GLU A 15 -0.59 1.89 -4.72
N MET A 16 -1.75 1.23 -4.89
CA MET A 16 -1.82 -0.23 -4.93
C MET A 16 -1.08 -0.79 -6.15
N ARG A 17 -1.23 -0.17 -7.34
CA ARG A 17 -0.50 -0.57 -8.56
C ARG A 17 1.01 -0.42 -8.38
N TYR A 18 1.45 0.70 -7.81
CA TYR A 18 2.86 0.96 -7.55
C TYR A 18 3.46 -0.09 -6.60
N VAL A 19 2.75 -0.42 -5.51
CA VAL A 19 3.18 -1.46 -4.57
C VAL A 19 3.22 -2.83 -5.24
N ALA A 20 2.22 -3.16 -6.05
CA ALA A 20 2.15 -4.42 -6.78
C ALA A 20 3.36 -4.60 -7.71
N GLU A 21 3.67 -3.59 -8.52
CA GLU A 21 4.84 -3.58 -9.40
C GLU A 21 6.15 -3.73 -8.62
N ARG A 22 6.32 -3.00 -7.52
CA ARG A 22 7.54 -3.04 -6.69
C ARG A 22 7.76 -4.40 -6.01
N GLU A 23 6.68 -5.06 -5.62
CA GLU A 23 6.72 -6.35 -4.92
C GLU A 23 6.69 -7.55 -5.87
N ASP A 24 6.48 -7.34 -7.18
CA ASP A 24 6.21 -8.39 -8.18
C ASP A 24 4.98 -9.23 -7.80
N LEU A 25 3.89 -8.53 -7.49
CA LEU A 25 2.60 -9.09 -7.08
C LEU A 25 1.46 -8.54 -7.94
N ASP A 26 0.32 -9.22 -7.93
CA ASP A 26 -0.88 -8.74 -8.60
C ASP A 26 -1.55 -7.58 -7.83
N ALA A 27 -2.03 -6.57 -8.54
CA ALA A 27 -2.65 -5.39 -7.92
C ALA A 27 -3.99 -5.70 -7.23
N GLU A 28 -4.74 -6.69 -7.71
CA GLU A 28 -5.96 -7.18 -7.07
C GLU A 28 -5.64 -7.89 -5.75
N LEU A 29 -4.52 -8.63 -5.68
CA LEU A 29 -4.05 -9.22 -4.43
C LEU A 29 -3.73 -8.12 -3.40
N ILE A 30 -3.01 -7.07 -3.80
CA ILE A 30 -2.73 -5.93 -2.92
C ILE A 30 -4.03 -5.29 -2.42
N ARG A 31 -4.99 -5.03 -3.33
CA ARG A 31 -6.29 -4.48 -2.95
C ARG A 31 -7.01 -5.40 -1.96
N ASP A 32 -7.07 -6.70 -2.20
CA ASP A 32 -7.76 -7.67 -1.34
C ASP A 32 -7.15 -7.73 0.06
N GLU A 33 -5.82 -7.74 0.17
CA GLU A 33 -5.13 -7.70 1.47
C GLU A 33 -5.40 -6.40 2.22
N VAL A 34 -5.44 -5.26 1.50
CA VAL A 34 -5.79 -3.95 2.09
C VAL A 34 -7.25 -3.91 2.54
N ALA A 35 -8.18 -4.44 1.73
CA ALA A 35 -9.61 -4.51 2.07
C ALA A 35 -9.88 -5.36 3.31
N ARG A 36 -9.17 -6.50 3.42
CA ARG A 36 -9.19 -7.43 4.57
C ARG A 36 -8.47 -6.89 5.80
N GLY A 37 -7.71 -5.80 5.68
CA GLY A 37 -6.93 -5.23 6.77
C GLY A 37 -5.68 -6.03 7.14
N ARG A 38 -5.20 -6.91 6.26
CA ARG A 38 -3.95 -7.68 6.44
C ARG A 38 -2.73 -7.02 5.81
N MET A 39 -2.96 -5.98 5.00
CA MET A 39 -1.92 -5.11 4.47
C MET A 39 -2.32 -3.64 4.66
N VAL A 40 -1.33 -2.78 4.89
CA VAL A 40 -1.50 -1.33 4.92
C VAL A 40 -0.54 -0.66 3.94
N ILE A 41 -0.99 0.44 3.33
CA ILE A 41 -0.16 1.32 2.51
C ILE A 41 -0.17 2.70 3.17
N PRO A 42 0.89 3.07 3.92
CA PRO A 42 0.97 4.37 4.60
C PRO A 42 1.21 5.49 3.58
N ALA A 43 0.13 5.99 3.00
CA ALA A 43 0.14 6.99 1.93
C ALA A 43 -0.68 8.22 2.31
N ASN A 44 -0.13 9.04 3.22
CA ASN A 44 -0.74 10.34 3.53
C ASN A 44 -0.73 11.23 2.27
N LYS A 45 -1.89 11.80 1.92
CA LYS A 45 -2.07 12.65 0.72
C LYS A 45 -1.07 13.79 0.61
N VAL A 46 -0.72 14.45 1.73
CA VAL A 46 0.25 15.56 1.74
C VAL A 46 1.68 15.05 1.56
N HIS A 47 1.97 13.80 1.95
CA HIS A 47 3.28 13.21 1.74
C HIS A 47 3.44 12.66 0.31
N LEU A 48 2.35 12.16 -0.28
CA LEU A 48 2.30 11.73 -1.68
C LEU A 48 2.65 12.86 -2.67
N THR A 49 2.27 14.11 -2.39
CA THR A 49 2.64 15.25 -3.25
C THR A 49 4.13 15.61 -3.18
N LYS A 50 4.90 14.96 -2.31
CA LYS A 50 6.35 15.15 -2.16
C LYS A 50 7.11 14.06 -2.91
N ARG A 51 7.95 13.29 -2.20
CA ARG A 51 8.79 12.22 -2.75
C ARG A 51 8.51 10.87 -2.07
N LEU A 52 7.28 10.67 -1.60
CA LEU A 52 6.89 9.39 -1.02
C LEU A 52 6.77 8.36 -2.16
N GLU A 53 7.58 7.32 -2.10
CA GLU A 53 7.37 6.11 -2.88
C GLU A 53 6.45 5.17 -2.08
N PRO A 54 5.25 4.82 -2.57
CA PRO A 54 4.36 3.91 -1.85
C PRO A 54 5.02 2.54 -1.58
N MET A 55 4.65 1.95 -0.44
CA MET A 55 5.08 0.60 -0.04
C MET A 55 3.95 -0.10 0.73
N GLY A 56 3.81 -1.41 0.52
CA GLY A 56 2.83 -2.25 1.22
C GLY A 56 3.48 -2.98 2.39
N ILE A 57 2.87 -2.88 3.57
CA ILE A 57 3.27 -3.61 4.79
C ILE A 57 2.20 -4.66 5.07
N GLY A 58 2.52 -5.94 4.87
CA GLY A 58 1.63 -7.07 5.11
C GLY A 58 2.32 -8.40 4.85
N ILE A 59 1.68 -9.51 5.23
CA ILE A 59 2.28 -10.86 5.12
C ILE A 59 2.53 -11.27 3.66
N ALA A 60 1.70 -10.80 2.73
CA ALA A 60 1.83 -11.13 1.31
C ALA A 60 2.98 -10.39 0.61
N SER A 61 3.53 -9.32 1.20
CA SER A 61 4.67 -8.57 0.65
C SER A 61 5.98 -8.96 1.33
N LYS A 62 7.12 -8.52 0.78
CA LYS A 62 8.43 -8.74 1.41
C LYS A 62 8.46 -8.10 2.81
N CYS A 63 9.11 -8.74 3.77
CA CYS A 63 9.30 -8.19 5.11
C CYS A 63 9.91 -6.78 5.04
N LYS A 64 9.32 -5.82 5.76
CA LYS A 64 9.77 -4.42 5.81
C LYS A 64 10.50 -4.17 7.14
N ILE A 65 11.50 -3.31 7.09
CA ILE A 65 12.26 -2.86 8.27
C ILE A 65 12.06 -1.36 8.47
N ASN A 66 12.16 -0.89 9.71
CA ASN A 66 12.07 0.52 10.07
C ASN A 66 13.33 0.94 10.82
N ALA A 67 13.79 2.17 10.61
CA ALA A 67 14.89 2.78 11.33
C ALA A 67 14.41 4.04 12.06
N ASN A 68 14.74 4.15 13.35
CA ASN A 68 14.44 5.35 14.13
C ASN A 68 15.61 6.34 14.00
N ILE A 69 15.32 7.58 13.66
CA ILE A 69 16.28 8.69 13.58
C ILE A 69 15.84 9.83 14.51
N GLY A 70 16.79 10.62 15.01
CA GLY A 70 16.58 11.78 15.88
C GLY A 70 16.88 13.08 15.16
#